data_AF-K9ZJH4-F1
#
_entry.id   AF-K9ZJH4-F1
#
_cell.length_a   1.000
_cell.length_b   1.000
_cell.length_c   1.000
_cell.angle_alpha   90.00
_cell.angle_beta   90.00
_cell.angle_gamma   90.00
#
_symmetry.space_group_name_H-M   'P 1'
#
loop_
_entity.id
_entity.type
_entity.pdbx_description
1 polymer ?
#
loop_
_entity_poly.entity_id
_entity_poly.type
_entity_poly.pdbx_seq_one_letter_code
_entity_poly.pdbx_strand_id
1 'polypeptide(L)'
;MNTLFDLEQYTCIKSVYDPAWDDKEDDPEQPYKSVLEDAKTTLIELPEHKKQQWMETYAVTRCGKKHFYFRYCFYSNRKISHIHIPGGNIENAIALQRKEIIQRAIALGKSPYEIQNFIRGGFGQNGYRLLDSK
;
A
#
# COMPACT_ATOMS: atom_id res chain seq x y z
N MET A 1 -51.87 -4.04 -3.53
CA MET A 1 -50.58 -3.45 -3.10
C MET A 1 -49.51 -4.18 -3.90
N ASN A 2 -48.90 -3.51 -4.88
CA ASN A 2 -47.87 -4.13 -5.72
C ASN A 2 -46.51 -3.84 -5.06
N THR A 3 -45.78 -4.89 -4.75
CA THR A 3 -44.48 -4.83 -4.05
C THR A 3 -43.39 -4.42 -5.02
N LEU A 4 -42.53 -3.49 -4.60
CA LEU A 4 -41.43 -2.86 -5.37
C LEU A 4 -40.28 -3.81 -5.78
N PHE A 5 -40.45 -5.12 -5.64
CA PHE A 5 -39.43 -6.14 -5.89
C PHE A 5 -40.06 -7.38 -6.55
N ASP A 6 -40.65 -7.17 -7.72
CA ASP A 6 -41.14 -8.26 -8.55
C ASP A 6 -39.99 -8.79 -9.43
N LEU A 7 -39.21 -9.72 -8.86
CA LEU A 7 -38.02 -10.33 -9.47
C LEU A 7 -38.33 -11.17 -10.73
N GLU A 8 -39.60 -11.44 -11.00
CA GLU A 8 -40.06 -12.16 -12.20
C GLU A 8 -39.92 -11.33 -13.49
N GLN A 9 -39.68 -10.01 -13.39
CA GLN A 9 -39.49 -9.14 -14.55
C GLN A 9 -38.09 -9.21 -15.17
N TYR A 10 -37.14 -9.89 -14.52
CA TYR A 10 -35.74 -10.00 -14.97
C TYR A 10 -35.38 -11.35 -15.58
N THR A 11 -36.36 -12.15 -15.97
CA THR A 11 -36.08 -13.41 -16.66
C THR A 11 -35.95 -13.21 -18.17
N CYS A 12 -34.74 -13.46 -18.66
CA CYS A 12 -34.45 -13.92 -20.01
C CYS A 12 -34.61 -12.88 -21.14
N ILE A 13 -33.73 -11.88 -21.15
CA ILE A 13 -33.32 -11.29 -22.44
C ILE A 13 -32.43 -12.35 -23.11
N LYS A 14 -33.04 -13.21 -23.95
CA LYS A 14 -32.25 -14.01 -24.90
C LYS A 14 -31.59 -13.00 -25.83
N SER A 15 -30.27 -12.88 -25.77
CA SER A 15 -29.52 -12.08 -26.73
C SER A 15 -29.95 -12.51 -28.12
N VAL A 16 -30.53 -11.59 -28.88
CA VAL A 16 -30.84 -11.79 -30.29
C VAL A 16 -29.51 -11.98 -30.98
N TYR A 17 -29.28 -13.16 -31.55
CA TYR A 17 -28.12 -13.42 -32.39
C TYR A 17 -28.17 -12.46 -33.58
N ASP A 18 -27.10 -11.69 -33.80
CA ASP A 18 -26.95 -10.74 -34.90
C ASP A 18 -26.03 -11.35 -35.97
N PRO A 19 -26.58 -11.82 -37.11
CA PRO A 19 -25.80 -12.45 -38.18
C PRO A 19 -24.78 -11.53 -38.85
N ALA A 20 -24.88 -10.21 -38.70
CA ALA A 20 -23.93 -9.27 -39.30
C ALA A 20 -22.55 -9.30 -38.62
N TRP A 21 -22.39 -10.06 -37.53
CA TRP A 21 -21.13 -10.28 -36.84
C TRP A 21 -20.38 -11.53 -37.32
N ASP A 22 -20.99 -12.35 -38.19
CA ASP A 22 -20.42 -13.62 -38.69
C ASP A 22 -19.88 -13.54 -40.13
N ASP A 23 -20.02 -12.38 -40.80
CA ASP A 23 -19.39 -12.12 -42.09
C ASP A 23 -18.03 -11.43 -41.90
N LYS A 24 -17.05 -12.18 -41.38
CA LYS A 24 -15.65 -11.88 -41.68
C LYS A 24 -15.07 -13.05 -42.47
N GLU A 25 -14.92 -12.79 -43.75
CA GLU A 25 -14.17 -13.59 -44.71
C GLU A 25 -12.83 -14.03 -44.10
N ASP A 26 -12.51 -15.32 -44.24
CA ASP A 26 -11.24 -15.92 -43.87
C ASP A 26 -10.10 -15.26 -44.68
N ASP A 27 -9.52 -14.20 -44.13
CA ASP A 27 -8.31 -13.57 -44.66
C ASP A 27 -7.06 -14.38 -44.26
N PRO A 28 -6.09 -14.58 -45.16
CA PRO A 28 -5.06 -15.61 -45.04
C PRO A 28 -4.08 -15.35 -43.89
N GLU A 29 -3.74 -16.43 -43.18
CA GLU A 29 -2.79 -16.54 -42.07
C GLU A 29 -1.61 -15.56 -42.17
N GLN A 30 -1.71 -14.45 -41.44
CA GLN A 30 -0.55 -13.58 -41.19
C GLN A 30 0.46 -14.36 -40.34
N PRO A 31 1.76 -14.37 -40.71
CA PRO A 31 2.77 -15.13 -39.99
C PRO A 31 2.85 -14.63 -38.54
N TYR A 32 2.61 -15.55 -37.60
CA TYR A 32 2.73 -15.29 -36.18
C TYR A 32 4.14 -14.76 -35.88
N LYS A 33 4.22 -13.49 -35.48
CA LYS A 33 5.48 -12.88 -35.08
C LYS A 33 5.85 -13.44 -33.71
N SER A 34 6.81 -14.36 -33.66
CA SER A 34 7.30 -14.92 -32.40
C SER A 34 7.99 -13.84 -31.56
N VAL A 35 7.32 -13.38 -30.51
CA VAL A 35 7.84 -12.38 -29.56
C VAL A 35 8.68 -13.08 -28.48
N LEU A 36 9.74 -13.77 -28.88
CA LEU A 36 10.56 -14.59 -27.98
C LEU A 36 12.06 -14.34 -28.16
N GLU A 37 12.50 -13.12 -28.44
CA GLU A 37 13.94 -12.84 -28.51
C GLU A 37 14.18 -11.36 -28.30
N ASP A 38 14.17 -10.95 -27.03
CA ASP A 38 14.89 -9.76 -26.53
C ASP A 38 14.96 -9.85 -25.00
N ALA A 39 15.59 -10.90 -24.49
CA ALA A 39 16.11 -10.93 -23.12
C ALA A 39 17.38 -10.04 -23.05
N LYS A 40 17.24 -8.76 -23.41
CA LYS A 40 18.16 -7.73 -22.97
C LYS A 40 17.88 -7.54 -21.49
N THR A 41 18.74 -8.12 -20.66
CA THR A 41 18.81 -7.93 -19.20
C THR A 41 19.13 -6.47 -18.91
N THR A 42 18.20 -5.58 -19.26
CA THR A 42 18.10 -4.29 -18.65
C THR A 42 17.77 -4.64 -17.21
N LEU A 43 18.73 -4.45 -16.31
CA LEU A 43 18.45 -4.29 -14.90
C LEU A 43 17.46 -3.12 -14.82
N ILE A 44 16.18 -3.43 -15.02
CA ILE A 44 15.09 -2.57 -14.63
C ILE A 44 15.31 -2.52 -13.13
N GLU A 45 15.99 -1.46 -12.67
CA GLU A 45 15.97 -1.09 -11.28
C GLU A 45 14.50 -1.19 -10.88
N LEU A 46 14.20 -2.17 -10.01
CA LEU A 46 12.86 -2.38 -9.51
C LEU A 46 12.28 -0.99 -9.22
N PRO A 47 11.09 -0.65 -9.77
CA PRO A 47 10.42 0.59 -9.41
C PRO A 47 10.46 0.76 -7.89
N GLU A 48 10.43 1.99 -7.43
CA GLU A 48 10.73 2.42 -6.06
C GLU A 48 9.83 1.85 -4.92
N HIS A 49 9.20 0.68 -5.11
CA HIS A 49 8.54 -0.14 -4.10
C HIS A 49 9.47 -0.64 -2.97
N LYS A 50 10.74 -0.21 -2.92
CA LYS A 50 11.57 -0.22 -1.71
C LYS A 50 11.20 0.85 -0.67
N LYS A 51 10.35 1.83 -1.00
CA LYS A 51 9.78 2.76 -0.01
C LYS A 51 8.38 2.34 0.43
N GLN A 52 8.15 1.06 0.75
CA GLN A 52 6.87 0.67 1.37
C GLN A 52 6.72 1.23 2.79
N GLN A 53 7.82 1.62 3.42
CA GLN A 53 7.87 2.12 4.79
C GLN A 53 8.90 3.23 4.90
N TRP A 54 8.56 4.33 5.57
CA TRP A 54 9.50 5.43 5.83
C TRP A 54 9.08 6.26 7.04
N MET A 55 9.98 7.13 7.47
CA MET A 55 9.79 8.07 8.56
C MET A 55 9.63 9.48 8.02
N GLU A 56 8.69 10.23 8.59
CA GLU A 56 8.43 11.61 8.17
C GLU A 56 8.24 12.51 9.39
N THR A 57 8.51 13.80 9.21
CA THR A 57 8.22 14.84 10.21
C THR A 57 7.02 15.65 9.76
N TYR A 58 6.09 15.95 10.65
CA TYR A 58 4.96 16.81 10.37
C TYR A 58 4.79 17.87 11.44
N ALA A 59 4.26 19.03 11.05
CA ALA A 59 4.02 20.15 11.94
C ALA A 59 2.54 20.29 12.26
N VAL A 60 2.23 20.66 13.50
CA VAL A 60 0.89 21.04 13.95
C VAL A 60 0.99 22.40 14.64
N THR A 61 0.14 23.35 14.25
CA THR A 61 0.06 24.65 14.92
C THR A 61 -0.98 24.58 16.04
N ARG A 62 -0.57 24.94 17.27
CA ARG A 62 -1.44 25.04 18.45
C ARG A 62 -1.12 26.34 19.19
N CYS A 63 -2.13 27.11 19.58
CA CYS A 63 -1.96 28.37 20.31
C CYS A 63 -0.92 29.34 19.68
N GLY A 64 -0.90 29.44 18.35
CA GLY A 64 0.05 30.28 17.61
C GLY A 64 1.49 29.73 17.54
N LYS A 65 1.78 28.57 18.13
CA LYS A 65 3.11 27.92 18.09
C LYS A 65 3.08 26.69 17.20
N LYS A 66 4.17 26.47 16.46
CA LYS A 66 4.36 25.27 15.64
C LYS A 66 5.02 24.18 16.48
N HIS A 67 4.47 22.99 16.43
CA HIS A 67 5.01 21.79 17.07
C HIS A 67 5.34 20.76 16.00
N PHE A 68 6.52 20.18 16.05
CA PHE A 68 6.93 19.17 15.09
C PHE A 68 6.83 17.79 15.74
N TYR A 69 6.45 16.80 14.97
CA TYR A 69 6.30 15.43 15.46
C TYR A 69 6.79 14.46 14.41
N PHE A 70 7.24 13.30 14.86
CA PHE A 70 7.54 12.19 13.96
C PHE A 70 6.26 11.40 13.66
N ARG A 71 6.16 10.92 12.42
CA ARG A 71 5.18 9.93 11.99
C ARG A 71 5.84 8.82 11.20
N TYR A 72 5.36 7.60 11.39
CA TYR A 72 5.71 6.44 10.58
C TYR A 72 4.71 6.33 9.43
N CYS A 73 5.20 6.22 8.21
CA CYS A 73 4.41 6.12 6.99
C CYS A 73 4.65 4.76 6.34
N PHE A 74 3.58 4.12 5.87
CA PHE A 74 3.66 2.83 5.20
C PHE A 74 2.53 2.65 4.19
N TYR A 75 2.77 1.81 3.19
CA TYR A 75 1.76 1.47 2.21
C TYR A 75 0.88 0.33 2.71
N SER A 76 -0.45 0.52 2.67
CA SER A 76 -1.45 -0.47 3.08
C SER A 76 -2.69 -0.33 2.22
N ASN A 77 -3.24 -1.45 1.74
CA ASN A 77 -4.50 -1.48 0.98
C ASN A 77 -4.56 -0.44 -0.16
N ARG A 78 -3.48 -0.36 -0.95
CA ARG A 78 -3.33 0.60 -2.07
C ARG A 78 -3.31 2.08 -1.68
N LYS A 79 -3.13 2.40 -0.40
CA LYS A 79 -3.10 3.76 0.14
C LYS A 79 -1.91 3.95 1.09
N ILE A 80 -1.42 5.17 1.19
CA ILE A 80 -0.40 5.53 2.18
C ILE A 80 -1.10 5.77 3.52
N SER A 81 -0.71 4.99 4.52
CA SER A 81 -1.15 5.13 5.91
C SER A 81 -0.04 5.76 6.75
N HIS A 82 -0.42 6.54 7.76
CA HIS A 82 0.52 7.18 8.67
C HIS A 82 0.09 7.00 10.13
N ILE A 83 1.07 6.95 11.03
CA ILE A 83 0.86 6.81 12.48
C ILE A 83 1.78 7.80 13.20
N HIS A 84 1.21 8.59 14.11
CA HIS A 84 1.97 9.47 14.99
C HIS A 84 2.86 8.67 15.94
N ILE A 85 4.12 9.07 16.09
CA ILE A 85 5.03 8.45 17.04
C ILE A 85 4.96 9.24 18.36
N PRO A 86 4.48 8.62 19.44
CA PRO A 86 4.42 9.26 20.75
C PRO A 86 5.83 9.53 21.28
N GLY A 87 5.97 10.48 22.20
CA GLY A 87 7.26 10.88 22.76
C GLY A 87 7.47 12.39 22.80
N GLY A 88 6.52 13.15 22.26
CA GLY A 88 6.56 14.61 22.24
C GLY A 88 7.15 15.16 20.95
N ASN A 89 7.68 16.37 21.02
CA ASN A 89 8.25 17.09 19.88
C ASN A 89 9.51 16.37 19.35
N ILE A 90 9.92 16.65 18.11
CA ILE A 90 11.12 16.07 17.47
C ILE A 90 12.42 16.30 18.26
N GLU A 91 12.45 17.35 19.09
CA GLU A 91 13.59 17.70 19.93
C GLU A 91 13.67 16.87 21.22
N ASN A 92 12.60 16.14 21.57
CA ASN A 92 12.59 15.31 22.77
C ASN A 92 13.47 14.06 22.56
N ALA A 93 14.37 13.80 23.50
CA ALA A 93 15.23 12.60 23.50
C ALA A 93 14.42 11.30 23.36
N ILE A 94 13.25 11.21 23.99
CA ILE A 94 12.39 10.02 23.90
C ILE A 94 11.87 9.84 22.47
N ALA A 95 11.46 10.93 21.80
CA ALA A 95 10.97 10.88 20.43
C ALA A 95 12.09 10.46 19.45
N LEU A 96 13.30 10.95 19.65
CA LEU A 96 14.49 10.58 18.87
C LEU A 96 14.84 9.10 19.04
N GLN A 97 14.90 8.61 20.28
CA GLN A 97 15.17 7.19 20.56
C GLN A 97 14.13 6.28 19.89
N ARG A 98 12.84 6.64 19.98
CA ARG A 98 11.76 5.87 19.36
C ARG A 98 11.83 5.86 17.85
N LYS A 99 12.15 7.01 17.24
CA LYS A 99 12.43 7.11 15.80
C LYS A 99 13.55 6.14 15.41
N GLU A 100 14.64 6.13 16.16
CA GLU A 100 15.79 5.29 15.86
C GLU A 100 15.45 3.79 15.92
N ILE A 101 14.69 3.37 16.95
CA ILE A 101 14.20 1.99 17.06
C ILE A 101 13.36 1.60 15.84
N ILE A 102 12.45 2.47 15.41
CA ILE A 102 11.61 2.22 14.22
C ILE A 102 12.49 2.16 12.97
N GLN A 103 13.43 3.07 12.79
CA GLN A 103 14.36 3.05 11.65
C GLN A 103 15.18 1.76 11.60
N ARG A 104 15.65 1.27 12.76
CA ARG A 104 16.31 -0.02 12.88
C ARG A 104 15.37 -1.18 12.53
N ALA A 105 14.13 -1.17 13.00
CA ALA A 105 13.15 -2.20 12.66
C ALA A 105 12.84 -2.26 11.16
N ILE A 106 12.76 -1.10 10.50
CA ILE A 106 12.62 -1.01 9.03
C ILE A 106 13.85 -1.61 8.35
N ALA A 107 15.07 -1.27 8.82
CA ALA A 107 16.31 -1.81 8.28
C ALA A 107 16.43 -3.34 8.46
N LEU A 108 15.85 -3.89 9.53
CA LEU A 108 15.75 -5.33 9.78
C LEU A 108 14.65 -6.01 8.93
N GLY A 109 13.89 -5.26 8.15
CA GLY A 109 12.83 -5.81 7.30
C GLY A 109 11.55 -6.20 8.05
N LYS A 110 11.30 -5.61 9.22
CA LYS A 110 10.03 -5.84 9.94
C LYS A 110 8.84 -5.39 9.11
N SER A 111 7.74 -6.12 9.24
CA SER A 111 6.51 -5.82 8.51
C SER A 111 5.87 -4.53 9.03
N PRO A 112 5.10 -3.79 8.20
CA PRO A 112 4.43 -2.58 8.64
C PRO A 112 3.45 -2.83 9.79
N TYR A 113 2.85 -4.03 9.82
CA TYR A 113 1.90 -4.44 10.85
C TYR A 113 2.58 -4.62 12.21
N GLU A 114 3.76 -5.25 12.25
CA GLU A 114 4.56 -5.37 13.49
C GLU A 114 4.94 -4.00 14.04
N ILE A 115 5.43 -3.10 13.18
CA ILE A 115 5.82 -1.73 13.57
C ILE A 115 4.59 -0.92 14.01
N GLN A 116 3.45 -1.06 13.31
CA GLN A 116 2.20 -0.42 13.70
C GLN A 116 1.75 -0.87 15.09
N ASN A 117 1.76 -2.18 15.35
CA ASN A 117 1.38 -2.74 16.65
C ASN A 117 2.34 -2.26 17.74
N PHE A 118 3.63 -2.18 17.42
CA PHE A 118 4.64 -1.65 18.31
C PHE A 118 4.37 -0.18 18.71
N ILE A 119 4.08 0.68 17.73
CA ILE A 119 3.80 2.10 17.97
C ILE A 119 2.52 2.26 18.81
N ARG A 120 1.46 1.51 18.47
CA ARG A 120 0.16 1.56 19.17
C ARG A 120 0.22 0.95 20.58
N GLY A 121 1.09 -0.03 20.79
CA GLY A 121 1.32 -0.67 22.09
C GLY A 121 2.08 0.20 23.11
N GLY A 122 2.43 1.44 22.74
CA GLY A 122 2.90 2.45 23.70
C GLY A 122 4.37 2.39 24.10
N PHE A 123 5.24 1.72 23.32
CA PHE A 123 6.70 1.64 23.58
C PHE A 123 7.06 1.23 25.02
N GLY A 124 6.22 0.42 25.67
CA GLY A 124 6.50 -0.11 27.01
C GLY A 124 7.69 -1.07 27.04
N GLN A 125 7.74 -1.95 28.04
CA GLN A 125 8.79 -2.98 28.21
C GLN A 125 9.01 -3.88 26.98
N ASN A 126 8.09 -3.89 26.01
CA ASN A 126 8.21 -4.58 24.72
C ASN A 126 9.03 -3.79 23.67
N GLY A 127 9.61 -2.64 24.02
CA GLY A 127 10.49 -1.79 23.20
C GLY A 127 11.54 -2.56 22.40
N TYR A 128 12.18 -3.52 23.07
CA TYR A 128 13.33 -4.27 22.57
C TYR A 128 12.92 -5.53 21.78
N ARG A 129 11.74 -6.09 22.06
CA ARG A 129 11.23 -7.28 21.37
C ARG A 129 11.08 -7.09 19.85
N LEU A 130 10.86 -5.86 19.38
CA LEU A 130 10.79 -5.59 17.94
C LEU A 130 12.15 -5.81 17.24
N LEU A 131 13.26 -5.68 17.97
CA LEU A 131 14.62 -5.82 17.44
C LEU A 131 15.19 -7.25 17.67
N ASP A 132 14.67 -7.99 18.64
CA ASP A 132 15.23 -9.28 19.07
C ASP A 132 14.64 -10.52 18.37
N SER A 133 13.48 -10.41 17.71
CA SER A 133 12.85 -11.54 17.03
C SER A 133 13.53 -11.83 15.68
N LYS A 134 14.40 -12.86 15.64
CA LYS A 134 14.93 -13.49 14.43
C LYS A 134 14.49 -14.95 14.36
#